data_AF-A0A0F9BXP8-F1
#
_entry.id   AF-A0A0F9BXP8-F1
#
_cell.length_a   1.000
_cell.length_b   1.000
_cell.length_c   1.000
_cell.angle_alpha   90.00
_cell.angle_beta   90.00
_cell.angle_gamma   90.00
#
_symmetry.space_group_name_H-M   'P 1'
#
loop_
_entity.id
_entity.type
_entity.pdbx_description
1 polymer ?
#
loop_
_entity_poly.entity_id
_entity_poly.type
_entity_poly.pdbx_seq_one_letter_code
_entity_poly.pdbx_strand_id
1 'polypeptide(L)'
;MSRPSRPVAITCGEPAGIGPEIAARAWAALSSDIPMFWIGDPRHLPEDVPHRLIDNPDDVSAPNADALPVLTHAFDSAALAGVPQPGHAQGVIDVIARAVDLVQTGAACAICTAPIHKKALQDGANFAYA
;
A
#
# COMPACT_ATOMS: atom_id res chain seq x y z
N MET A 1 28.34 -9.93 6.95
CA MET A 1 27.58 -8.66 6.82
C MET A 1 26.11 -9.03 6.75
N SER A 2 25.28 -8.54 7.68
CA SER A 2 23.83 -8.76 7.60
C SER A 2 23.33 -8.11 6.32
N ARG A 3 22.60 -8.85 5.48
CA ARG A 3 21.96 -8.29 4.29
C ARG A 3 21.02 -7.19 4.78
N PRO A 4 21.02 -5.97 4.20
CA PRO A 4 20.06 -4.95 4.58
C PRO A 4 18.65 -5.57 4.49
N SER A 5 17.84 -5.35 5.52
CA SER A 5 16.49 -5.90 5.58
C SER A 5 15.72 -5.41 4.35
N ARG A 6 15.19 -6.35 3.56
CA ARG A 6 14.25 -6.04 2.49
C ARG A 6 13.04 -5.31 3.10
N PRO A 7 12.43 -4.34 2.41
CA PRO A 7 11.34 -3.57 3.00
C PRO A 7 10.07 -4.40 3.19
N VAL A 8 9.19 -3.93 4.08
CA VAL A 8 7.82 -4.41 4.23
C VAL A 8 6.92 -3.72 3.19
N ALA A 9 6.13 -4.50 2.46
CA ALA A 9 5.13 -3.98 1.53
C ALA A 9 3.80 -3.74 2.27
N ILE A 10 3.32 -2.50 2.29
CA ILE A 10 2.00 -2.14 2.85
C ILE A 10 1.02 -1.97 1.69
N THR A 11 -0.10 -2.70 1.70
CA THR A 11 -1.15 -2.54 0.67
C THR A 11 -2.03 -1.33 0.95
N CYS A 12 -2.67 -0.77 -0.09
CA CYS A 12 -3.59 0.36 0.06
C CYS A 12 -4.82 0.09 0.92
N GLY A 13 -5.28 -1.17 0.95
CA GLY A 13 -6.57 -1.49 1.54
C GLY A 13 -7.71 -0.91 0.70
N GLU A 14 -8.85 -0.64 1.33
CA GLU A 14 -9.95 0.12 0.72
C GLU A 14 -9.57 1.61 0.64
N PRO A 15 -9.49 2.21 -0.57
CA PRO A 15 -9.17 3.63 -0.74
C PRO A 15 -10.11 4.59 0.00
N ALA A 16 -11.39 4.26 0.09
CA ALA A 16 -12.37 5.06 0.81
C ALA A 16 -12.30 4.90 2.34
N GLY A 17 -11.51 3.94 2.84
CA GLY A 17 -11.33 3.66 4.26
C GLY A 17 -10.15 4.42 4.86
N ILE A 18 -9.79 4.02 6.09
CA ILE A 18 -8.70 4.64 6.85
C ILE A 18 -7.31 4.01 6.58
N GLY A 19 -7.23 3.08 5.62
CA GLY A 19 -5.99 2.35 5.28
C GLY A 19 -4.81 3.26 4.94
N PRO A 20 -4.98 4.26 4.04
CA PRO A 20 -3.92 5.22 3.71
C PRO A 20 -3.42 6.02 4.93
N GLU A 21 -4.31 6.45 5.82
CA GLU A 21 -3.97 7.21 7.04
C GLU A 21 -3.19 6.35 8.04
N ILE A 22 -3.60 5.08 8.23
CA ILE A 22 -2.90 4.13 9.08
C ILE A 22 -1.50 3.86 8.52
N ALA A 23 -1.37 3.64 7.21
CA ALA A 23 -0.09 3.39 6.57
C ALA A 23 0.89 4.57 6.76
N ALA A 24 0.40 5.81 6.55
CA ALA A 24 1.19 7.01 6.77
C ALA A 24 1.65 7.16 8.23
N ARG A 25 0.75 6.93 9.20
CA ARG A 25 1.10 7.00 10.63
C ARG A 25 2.04 5.88 11.06
N ALA A 26 1.88 4.67 10.53
CA ALA A 26 2.78 3.55 10.78
C ALA A 26 4.18 3.86 10.23
N TRP A 27 4.28 4.41 9.02
CA TRP A 27 5.55 4.88 8.47
C TRP A 27 6.17 5.99 9.33
N ALA A 28 5.42 7.01 9.72
CA ALA A 28 5.93 8.08 10.58
C ALA A 28 6.46 7.55 11.94
N ALA A 29 5.86 6.48 12.48
CA ALA A 29 6.25 5.89 13.75
C ALA A 29 7.39 4.86 13.67
N LEU A 30 7.59 4.21 12.53
CA LEU A 30 8.45 3.02 12.40
C LEU A 30 9.53 3.12 11.33
N SER A 31 9.54 4.20 10.53
CA SER A 31 10.46 4.36 9.38
C SER A 31 11.93 4.49 9.76
N SER A 32 12.25 4.70 11.05
CA SER A 32 13.61 4.66 11.61
C SER A 32 14.14 3.23 11.82
N ASP A 33 13.25 2.25 11.91
CA ASP A 33 13.59 0.88 12.32
C ASP A 33 13.24 -0.15 11.24
N ILE A 34 12.14 0.08 10.52
CA ILE A 34 11.58 -0.86 9.54
C ILE A 34 11.52 -0.16 8.18
N PRO A 35 12.35 -0.58 7.20
CA PRO A 35 12.18 -0.11 5.84
C PRO A 35 10.83 -0.61 5.31
N MET A 36 10.04 0.29 4.75
CA MET A 36 8.71 -0.02 4.23
C MET A 36 8.36 0.86 3.04
N PHE A 37 7.46 0.36 2.21
CA PHE A 37 6.82 1.13 1.15
C PHE A 37 5.34 0.79 1.12
N TRP A 38 4.56 1.72 0.59
CA TRP A 38 3.13 1.56 0.39
C TRP A 38 2.83 1.36 -1.09
N ILE A 39 1.88 0.49 -1.42
CA ILE A 39 1.44 0.22 -2.79
C ILE A 39 0.03 0.76 -2.97
N GLY A 40 -0.16 1.70 -3.87
CA GLY A 40 -1.46 2.30 -4.16
C GLY A 40 -1.36 3.59 -4.97
N ASP A 41 -2.47 4.32 -5.05
CA ASP A 41 -2.52 5.60 -5.73
C ASP A 41 -2.11 6.74 -4.77
N PRO A 42 -1.10 7.56 -5.10
CA PRO A 42 -0.74 8.72 -4.28
C PRO A 42 -1.91 9.68 -4.05
N ARG A 43 -2.89 9.74 -4.97
CA ARG A 43 -4.10 10.57 -4.83
C ARG A 43 -5.02 10.11 -3.70
N HIS A 44 -4.79 8.94 -3.11
CA HIS A 44 -5.57 8.39 -1.99
C HIS A 44 -4.88 8.60 -0.63
N LEU A 45 -3.64 9.10 -0.62
CA LEU A 45 -2.99 9.49 0.63
C LEU A 45 -3.57 10.84 1.12
N PRO A 46 -3.60 11.07 2.45
CA PRO A 46 -3.91 12.38 2.99
C PRO A 46 -2.94 13.45 2.43
N GLU A 47 -3.45 14.66 2.18
CA GLU A 47 -2.70 15.74 1.52
C GLU A 47 -1.44 16.17 2.27
N ASP A 48 -1.41 15.99 3.60
CA ASP A 48 -0.32 16.38 4.48
C ASP A 48 0.76 15.30 4.64
N VAL A 49 0.61 14.14 3.98
CA VAL A 49 1.59 13.05 4.07
C VAL A 49 2.72 13.27 3.05
N PRO A 50 3.96 13.55 3.51
CA PRO A 50 5.10 13.62 2.62
C PRO A 50 5.32 12.23 2.03
N HIS A 51 5.28 12.13 0.69
CA HIS A 51 5.51 10.87 -0.01
C HIS A 51 6.41 11.09 -1.22
N ARG A 52 7.13 10.03 -1.59
CA ARG A 52 7.98 10.00 -2.79
C ARG A 52 7.65 8.76 -3.59
N LEU A 53 7.59 8.90 -4.91
CA LEU A 53 7.36 7.75 -5.79
C LEU A 53 8.65 6.93 -5.89
N ILE A 54 8.50 5.61 -5.91
CA ILE A 54 9.57 4.65 -6.20
C ILE A 54 9.17 3.78 -7.37
N ASP A 55 10.16 3.37 -8.16
CA ASP A 55 9.95 2.44 -9.27
C ASP A 55 10.11 0.99 -8.79
N ASN A 56 11.01 0.76 -7.83
CA ASN A 56 11.34 -0.56 -7.31
C ASN A 56 11.44 -0.58 -5.78
N PRO A 57 11.11 -1.70 -5.11
CA PRO A 57 11.31 -1.84 -3.66
C PRO A 57 12.77 -1.63 -3.21
N ASP A 58 13.74 -1.87 -4.09
CA ASP A 58 15.17 -1.65 -3.80
C ASP A 58 15.53 -0.16 -3.67
N ASP A 59 14.65 0.76 -4.11
CA ASP A 59 14.81 2.21 -3.95
C ASP A 59 14.50 2.70 -2.51
N VAL A 60 14.09 1.77 -1.64
CA VAL A 60 13.95 2.00 -0.19
C VAL A 60 15.32 1.81 0.46
N SER A 61 16.16 2.84 0.38
CA SER A 61 17.51 2.84 0.92
C SER A 61 17.49 2.99 2.44
N ALA A 62 17.52 1.87 3.16
CA ALA A 62 17.57 1.81 4.63
C ALA A 62 16.37 2.51 5.32
N PRO A 63 16.23 2.45 6.66
CA PRO A 63 15.20 3.21 7.36
C PRO A 63 15.40 4.71 7.07
N ASN A 64 14.48 5.30 6.30
CA ASN A 64 14.53 6.70 5.86
C ASN A 64 13.17 7.35 6.15
N ALA A 65 13.21 8.45 6.91
CA ALA A 65 12.06 9.13 7.49
C ALA A 65 11.62 10.40 6.73
N ASP A 66 12.23 10.72 5.58
CA ASP A 66 11.96 12.00 4.90
C ASP A 66 10.59 12.03 4.19
N ALA A 67 10.20 10.91 3.57
CA ALA A 67 8.92 10.77 2.89
C ALA A 67 8.53 9.29 2.74
N LEU A 68 7.23 9.00 2.83
CA LEU A 68 6.66 7.66 2.59
C LEU A 68 7.00 7.18 1.16
N PRO A 69 7.74 6.08 0.99
CA PRO A 69 7.96 5.51 -0.34
C PRO A 69 6.67 4.90 -0.88
N VAL A 70 6.25 5.32 -2.08
CA VAL A 70 5.03 4.87 -2.75
C VAL A 70 5.36 4.16 -4.04
N LEU A 71 5.06 2.86 -4.09
CA LEU A 71 5.08 2.07 -5.31
C LEU A 71 3.72 2.21 -5.99
N THR A 72 3.64 3.08 -7.00
CA THR A 72 2.37 3.51 -7.59
C THR A 72 1.56 2.35 -8.16
N HIS A 73 0.26 2.37 -7.88
CA HIS A 73 -0.77 1.61 -8.58
C HIS A 73 -1.93 2.56 -8.88
N ALA A 74 -2.24 2.76 -10.15
CA ALA A 74 -3.25 3.73 -10.56
C ALA A 74 -4.66 3.17 -10.37
N PHE A 75 -5.57 4.03 -9.91
CA PHE A 75 -7.00 3.75 -9.87
C PHE A 75 -7.76 4.69 -10.84
N ASP A 76 -8.97 4.32 -11.26
CA ASP A 76 -9.73 5.10 -12.23
C ASP A 76 -10.15 6.49 -11.71
N SER A 77 -10.18 6.68 -10.37
CA SER A 77 -10.51 7.96 -9.75
C SER A 77 -9.78 8.15 -8.42
N ALA A 78 -9.79 9.39 -7.92
CA ALA A 78 -9.54 9.66 -6.51
C ALA A 78 -10.59 8.95 -5.64
N ALA A 79 -10.24 8.71 -4.38
CA ALA A 79 -11.12 8.10 -3.39
C ALA A 79 -12.05 9.15 -2.76
N LEU A 80 -13.27 8.74 -2.44
CA LEU A 80 -14.20 9.52 -1.63
C LEU A 80 -14.26 8.91 -0.22
N ALA A 81 -13.82 9.67 0.79
CA ALA A 81 -13.77 9.19 2.16
C ALA A 81 -15.15 8.65 2.63
N GLY A 82 -15.16 7.41 3.12
CA GLY A 82 -16.36 6.73 3.60
C GLY A 82 -17.29 6.19 2.52
N VAL A 83 -16.98 6.38 1.23
CA VAL A 83 -17.81 5.91 0.10
C VAL A 83 -17.02 4.96 -0.78
N PRO A 84 -17.09 3.63 -0.53
CA PRO A 84 -16.44 2.64 -1.38
C PRO A 84 -16.93 2.73 -2.82
N GLN A 85 -15.99 2.74 -3.76
CA GLN A 85 -16.29 2.86 -5.19
C GLN A 85 -16.09 1.49 -5.86
N PRO A 86 -17.11 0.90 -6.49
CA PRO A 86 -16.99 -0.41 -7.13
C PRO A 86 -15.84 -0.51 -8.14
N GLY A 87 -15.55 0.59 -8.87
CA GLY A 87 -14.43 0.65 -9.81
C GLY A 87 -13.04 0.49 -9.18
N HIS A 88 -12.92 0.63 -7.86
CA HIS A 88 -11.65 0.42 -7.16
C HIS A 88 -11.42 -1.02 -6.74
N ALA A 89 -12.45 -1.87 -6.76
CA ALA A 89 -12.38 -3.24 -6.25
C ALA A 89 -11.27 -4.07 -6.89
N GLN A 90 -11.14 -4.02 -8.22
CA GLN A 90 -10.10 -4.76 -8.92
C GLN A 90 -8.69 -4.23 -8.57
N GLY A 91 -8.52 -2.92 -8.49
CA GLY A 91 -7.25 -2.31 -8.09
C GLY A 91 -6.80 -2.74 -6.68
N VAL A 92 -7.73 -2.84 -5.72
CA VAL A 92 -7.41 -3.35 -4.37
C VAL A 92 -6.92 -4.80 -4.41
N ILE A 93 -7.59 -5.65 -5.21
CA ILE A 93 -7.20 -7.06 -5.40
C ILE A 93 -5.82 -7.15 -6.06
N ASP A 94 -5.58 -6.35 -7.10
CA ASP A 94 -4.34 -6.33 -7.85
C ASP A 94 -3.16 -5.85 -6.99
N VAL A 95 -3.38 -4.87 -6.12
CA VAL A 95 -2.39 -4.40 -5.14
C VAL A 95 -2.01 -5.52 -4.16
N ILE A 96 -2.98 -6.29 -3.65
CA ILE A 96 -2.70 -7.43 -2.77
C ILE A 96 -1.91 -8.50 -3.53
N ALA A 97 -2.34 -8.85 -4.75
CA ALA A 97 -1.65 -9.84 -5.59
C ALA A 97 -0.21 -9.41 -5.88
N ARG A 98 0.01 -8.14 -6.22
CA ARG A 98 1.34 -7.56 -6.45
C ARG A 98 2.21 -7.63 -5.19
N ALA A 99 1.68 -7.27 -4.02
CA ALA A 99 2.43 -7.35 -2.76
C ALA A 99 2.82 -8.80 -2.42
N VAL A 100 1.93 -9.77 -2.66
CA VAL A 100 2.23 -11.19 -2.50
C VAL A 100 3.35 -11.63 -3.44
N ASP A 101 3.30 -11.24 -4.71
CA ASP A 101 4.36 -11.55 -5.69
C ASP A 101 5.72 -10.95 -5.28
N LEU A 102 5.74 -9.70 -4.82
CA LEU A 102 6.96 -9.05 -4.33
C LEU A 102 7.59 -9.80 -3.14
N VAL A 103 6.78 -10.36 -2.25
CA VAL A 103 7.29 -11.20 -1.15
C VAL A 103 7.79 -12.55 -1.66
N GLN A 104 7.03 -13.21 -2.55
CA GLN A 104 7.41 -14.52 -3.09
C GLN A 104 8.70 -14.46 -3.93
N THR A 105 8.93 -13.36 -4.64
CA THR A 105 10.14 -13.11 -5.43
C THR A 105 11.31 -12.55 -4.60
N GLY A 106 11.10 -12.27 -3.31
CA GLY A 106 12.12 -11.76 -2.40
C GLY A 106 12.42 -10.26 -2.58
N ALA A 107 11.60 -9.53 -3.32
CA ALA A 107 11.67 -8.08 -3.46
C ALA A 107 11.26 -7.36 -2.16
N ALA A 108 10.35 -7.94 -1.39
CA ALA A 108 9.94 -7.51 -0.04
C ALA A 108 10.15 -8.66 0.97
N CYS A 109 10.35 -8.36 2.27
CA CYS A 109 10.49 -9.40 3.29
C CYS A 109 9.14 -9.87 3.87
N ALA A 110 8.13 -9.02 3.82
CA ALA A 110 6.81 -9.26 4.39
C ALA A 110 5.77 -8.36 3.72
N ILE A 111 4.50 -8.76 3.87
CA ILE A 111 3.33 -7.99 3.49
C ILE A 111 2.55 -7.60 4.74
N CYS A 112 2.15 -6.33 4.83
CA CYS A 112 1.20 -5.82 5.82
C CYS A 112 -0.04 -5.32 5.07
N THR A 113 -1.17 -6.01 5.24
CA THR A 113 -2.39 -5.64 4.53
C THR A 113 -3.16 -4.57 5.29
N ALA A 114 -3.37 -3.40 4.68
CA ALA A 114 -4.32 -2.43 5.22
C ALA A 114 -5.76 -2.95 5.10
N PRO A 115 -6.71 -2.48 5.95
CA PRO A 115 -8.08 -2.97 5.94
C PRO A 115 -8.78 -2.80 4.58
N ILE A 116 -9.53 -3.82 4.16
CA ILE A 116 -10.34 -3.82 2.94
C ILE A 116 -11.84 -3.83 3.27
N HIS A 117 -12.69 -3.36 2.35
CA HIS A 117 -14.14 -3.45 2.46
C HIS A 117 -14.66 -4.62 1.62
N LYS A 118 -14.77 -5.80 2.23
CA LYS A 118 -15.06 -7.06 1.51
C LYS A 118 -16.31 -7.00 0.63
N LYS A 119 -17.38 -6.35 1.11
CA LYS A 119 -18.60 -6.17 0.33
C LYS A 119 -18.37 -5.34 -0.93
N ALA A 120 -17.49 -4.33 -0.88
CA ALA A 120 -17.14 -3.54 -2.06
C ALA A 120 -16.36 -4.38 -3.08
N LEU A 121 -15.48 -5.29 -2.62
CA LEU A 121 -14.80 -6.23 -3.52
C LEU A 121 -15.77 -7.22 -4.17
N GLN A 122 -16.75 -7.72 -3.43
CA GLN A 122 -17.79 -8.58 -3.98
C GLN A 122 -18.63 -7.85 -5.03
N ASP A 123 -19.06 -6.63 -4.73
CA ASP A 123 -19.93 -5.85 -5.61
C ASP A 123 -19.21 -5.33 -6.86
N GLY A 124 -17.93 -4.97 -6.73
CA GLY A 124 -17.15 -4.38 -7.82
C GLY A 124 -16.33 -5.37 -8.66
N ALA A 125 -15.97 -6.53 -8.09
CA ALA A 125 -15.05 -7.48 -8.74
C ALA A 125 -15.44 -8.96 -8.57
N ASN A 126 -16.68 -9.27 -8.13
CA ASN A 126 -17.15 -10.63 -7.89
C ASN A 126 -16.20 -11.46 -7.00
N PHE A 127 -15.61 -10.80 -5.99
CA PHE A 127 -14.60 -11.41 -5.14
C PHE A 127 -15.11 -12.68 -4.45
N ALA A 128 -14.49 -13.81 -4.76
CA ALA A 128 -15.01 -15.14 -4.44
C ALA A 128 -14.70 -15.66 -3.03
N TYR A 129 -13.90 -14.93 -2.24
CA TYR A 129 -13.39 -15.42 -0.96
C TYR A 129 -14.24 -14.93 0.22
N ALA A 130 -14.43 -15.82 1.21
CA ALA A 130 -15.21 -15.59 2.43
C ALA A 130 -14.34 -15.12 3.60
#